data_AF-S0G4G0-F1
#
_entry.id   AF-S0G4G0-F1
#
_cell.length_a   1.000
_cell.length_b   1.000
_cell.length_c   1.000
_cell.angle_alpha   90.00
_cell.angle_beta   90.00
_cell.angle_gamma   90.00
#
_symmetry.space_group_name_H-M   'P 1'
#
loop_
_entity.id
_entity.type
_entity.pdbx_description
1 polymer ?
#
loop_
_entity_poly.entity_id
_entity_poly.type
_entity_poly.pdbx_seq_one_letter_code
_entity_poly.pdbx_strand_id
1 'polypeptide(L)'
;MTTFKEQMQLDLDVFFDTSEFATSVVYTPASGGDAVTVPAIVDYGATGRMDEGKESDGYVWRLMCAKGVRPDFDRGRVRETALVKVRKDQIPAPGYRDTFTIDGEVWTVTDIWER
;
A
#
# COMPACT_ATOMS: atom_id res chain seq x y z
N MET A 1 21.88 11.42 24.65
CA MET A 1 22.78 11.33 23.49
C MET A 1 22.26 10.21 22.62
N THR A 2 21.68 10.54 21.47
CA THR A 2 21.45 9.55 20.41
C THR A 2 22.81 9.05 19.93
N THR A 3 22.91 7.75 19.70
CA THR A 3 24.14 7.16 19.16
C THR A 3 24.33 7.60 17.72
N PHE A 4 25.59 7.61 17.24
CA PHE A 4 25.90 7.92 15.84
C PHE A 4 25.09 7.06 14.85
N LYS A 5 24.80 5.81 15.22
CA LYS A 5 23.97 4.89 14.42
C LYS A 5 22.50 5.35 14.33
N GLU A 6 21.91 5.78 15.45
CA GLU A 6 20.53 6.29 15.47
C GLU A 6 20.41 7.62 14.70
N GLN A 7 21.42 8.49 14.83
CA GLN A 7 21.48 9.75 14.08
C GLN A 7 21.59 9.50 12.57
N MET A 8 22.46 8.58 12.14
CA MET A 8 22.57 8.20 10.73
C MET A 8 21.28 7.60 10.18
N GLN A 9 20.54 6.83 10.97
CA GLN A 9 19.29 6.23 10.52
C GLN A 9 18.19 7.28 10.33
N LEU A 10 18.06 8.22 11.27
CA LEU A 10 17.18 9.39 11.12
C LEU A 10 17.54 10.24 9.91
N ASP A 11 18.83 10.50 9.69
CA ASP A 11 19.28 11.31 8.55
C ASP A 11 18.99 10.59 7.23
N LEU A 12 19.24 9.28 7.14
CA LEU A 12 18.91 8.48 5.95
C LEU A 12 17.39 8.43 5.70
N ASP A 13 16.57 8.32 6.76
CA ASP A 13 15.10 8.34 6.64
C ASP A 13 14.60 9.68 6.07
N VAL A 14 15.28 10.80 6.37
CA VAL A 14 14.97 12.11 5.77
C VAL A 14 15.43 12.20 4.32
N PHE A 15 16.61 11.67 3.98
CA PHE A 15 17.13 11.70 2.60
C PHE A 15 16.38 10.77 1.64
N PHE A 16 15.76 9.70 2.15
CA PHE A 16 14.94 8.77 1.39
C PHE A 16 13.43 8.96 1.63
N ASP A 17 13.02 10.10 2.20
CA ASP A 17 11.61 10.42 2.34
C ASP A 17 11.00 10.65 0.94
N THR A 18 10.50 9.56 0.36
CA THR A 18 9.79 9.54 -0.92
C THR A 18 8.39 10.16 -0.82
N SER A 19 8.06 10.84 0.29
CA SER A 19 6.80 11.55 0.48
C SER A 19 6.49 12.57 -0.63
N GLU A 20 7.51 13.14 -1.29
CA GLU A 20 7.30 14.02 -2.46
C GLU A 20 6.71 13.30 -3.69
N PHE A 21 6.93 11.99 -3.80
CA PHE A 21 6.35 11.11 -4.81
C PHE A 21 5.14 10.33 -4.30
N ALA A 22 4.79 10.51 -3.02
CA ALA A 22 3.68 9.81 -2.39
C ALA A 22 2.38 10.58 -2.58
N THR A 23 1.34 9.85 -2.98
CA THR A 23 -0.04 10.33 -2.98
C THR A 23 -0.65 10.12 -1.60
N SER A 24 -1.40 11.11 -1.12
CA SER A 24 -2.20 10.96 0.10
C SER A 24 -3.41 10.07 -0.20
N VAL A 25 -3.47 8.91 0.46
CA VAL A 25 -4.56 7.93 0.29
C VAL A 25 -5.23 7.66 1.62
N VAL A 26 -6.49 7.25 1.59
CA VAL A 26 -7.24 6.88 2.81
C VAL A 26 -7.36 5.37 2.90
N TYR A 27 -6.66 4.77 3.85
CA TYR A 27 -6.79 3.35 4.19
C TYR A 27 -7.99 3.12 5.11
N THR A 28 -8.84 2.14 4.78
CA THR A 28 -10.00 1.75 5.59
C THR A 28 -10.00 0.24 5.83
N PRO A 29 -9.85 -0.22 7.09
CA PRO A 29 -9.91 -1.64 7.43
C PRO A 29 -11.31 -2.23 7.18
N ALA A 30 -11.38 -3.39 6.54
CA ALA A 30 -12.63 -4.13 6.35
C ALA A 30 -13.22 -4.67 7.66
N SER A 31 -12.39 -4.79 8.70
CA SER A 31 -12.79 -5.21 10.04
C SER A 31 -13.59 -4.16 10.83
N GLY A 32 -13.76 -2.94 10.28
CA GLY A 32 -14.55 -1.87 10.90
C GLY A 32 -13.74 -0.92 11.79
N GLY A 33 -12.45 -0.71 11.49
CA GLY A 33 -11.61 0.30 12.15
C GLY A 33 -11.78 1.70 11.55
N ASP A 34 -11.20 2.69 12.21
CA ASP A 34 -11.19 4.07 11.71
C ASP A 34 -10.33 4.18 10.44
N ALA A 35 -10.80 5.00 9.50
CA ALA A 35 -10.05 5.31 8.30
C ALA A 35 -8.85 6.20 8.63
N VAL A 36 -7.69 5.89 8.03
CA VAL A 36 -6.43 6.60 8.28
C VAL A 36 -5.88 7.13 6.96
N THR A 37 -5.55 8.42 6.94
CA THR A 37 -4.87 9.05 5.80
C THR A 37 -3.37 8.79 5.90
N VAL A 38 -2.80 8.16 4.87
CA VAL A 38 -1.39 7.79 4.82
C VAL A 38 -0.77 8.17 3.47
N PRO A 39 0.52 8.53 3.43
CA PRO A 39 1.24 8.65 2.17
C PRO A 39 1.47 7.26 1.56
N ALA A 40 1.19 7.13 0.27
CA ALA A 40 1.41 5.90 -0.49
C ALA A 40 2.04 6.18 -1.86
N ILE A 41 2.91 5.27 -2.31
CA ILE A 41 3.28 5.23 -3.73
C ILE A 41 2.27 4.32 -4.43
N VAL A 42 1.60 4.86 -5.45
CA VAL A 42 0.57 4.14 -6.22
C VAL A 42 1.05 3.94 -7.66
N ASP A 43 1.12 2.68 -8.08
CA ASP A 43 1.51 2.30 -9.44
C ASP A 43 0.32 1.64 -10.15
N TYR A 44 -0.30 2.39 -11.07
CA TYR A 44 -1.48 1.96 -11.80
C TYR A 44 -1.13 1.04 -12.98
N GLY A 45 -1.97 0.05 -13.24
CA GLY A 45 -1.76 -0.88 -14.35
C GLY A 45 -0.67 -1.92 -14.07
N ALA A 46 -0.29 -2.10 -12.80
CA ALA A 46 0.56 -3.19 -12.35
C ALA A 46 -0.09 -4.53 -12.72
N THR A 47 0.31 -5.10 -13.86
CA THR A 47 -0.09 -6.42 -14.32
C THR A 47 0.89 -7.40 -13.69
N GLY A 48 0.41 -8.24 -12.77
CA GLY A 48 1.27 -9.10 -11.97
C GLY A 48 2.21 -9.96 -12.81
N ARG A 49 3.45 -9.50 -13.01
CA ARG A 49 4.59 -10.40 -13.10
C ARG A 49 4.86 -10.86 -11.68
N MET A 50 4.39 -12.08 -11.38
CA MET A 50 4.40 -12.75 -10.08
C MET A 50 5.80 -12.97 -9.45
N ASP A 51 6.86 -12.45 -10.06
CA ASP A 51 8.26 -12.66 -9.67
C ASP A 51 8.98 -11.38 -9.23
N GLU A 52 8.40 -10.19 -9.45
CA GLU A 52 8.98 -8.93 -9.00
C GLU A 52 8.34 -8.52 -7.66
N GLY A 53 8.93 -8.95 -6.54
CA GLY A 53 8.70 -8.27 -5.25
C GLY A 53 7.99 -9.03 -4.14
N LYS A 54 8.16 -10.36 -4.06
CA LYS A 54 7.80 -11.17 -2.86
C LYS A 54 8.65 -10.87 -1.61
N GLU A 55 9.46 -9.82 -1.63
CA GLU A 55 10.43 -9.53 -0.58
C GLU A 55 10.06 -8.22 0.08
N SER A 56 9.17 -8.23 1.08
CA SER A 56 8.98 -7.04 1.92
C SER A 56 10.34 -6.64 2.48
N ASP A 57 10.76 -5.38 2.30
CA ASP A 57 11.65 -4.83 3.31
C ASP A 57 10.81 -4.72 4.60
N GLY A 58 11.43 -4.83 5.77
CA GLY A 58 10.69 -4.81 7.04
C GLY A 58 9.90 -3.52 7.30
N TYR A 59 9.89 -2.56 6.38
CA TYR A 59 9.38 -1.20 6.55
C TYR A 59 8.21 -0.85 5.63
N VAL A 60 7.97 -1.59 4.53
CA VAL A 60 6.93 -1.27 3.54
C VAL A 60 5.97 -2.43 3.28
N TRP A 61 4.67 -2.15 3.33
CA TRP A 61 3.61 -3.00 2.80
C TRP A 61 3.53 -2.86 1.28
N ARG A 62 3.44 -3.98 0.55
CA ARG A 62 3.16 -4.01 -0.89
C ARG A 62 1.83 -4.72 -1.13
N LEU A 63 0.86 -3.96 -1.65
CA LEU A 63 -0.55 -4.36 -1.70
C LEU A 63 -1.06 -4.27 -3.13
N MET A 64 -1.55 -5.39 -3.66
CA MET A 64 -2.27 -5.37 -4.93
C MET A 64 -3.71 -4.97 -4.68
N CYS A 65 -4.11 -3.83 -5.24
CA CYS A 65 -5.46 -3.31 -5.11
C CYS A 65 -6.17 -3.35 -6.47
N ALA A 66 -7.47 -3.62 -6.46
CA ALA A 66 -8.29 -3.64 -7.66
C ALA A 66 -9.50 -2.71 -7.52
N LYS A 67 -9.80 -1.97 -8.58
CA LYS A 67 -11.00 -1.13 -8.68
C LYS A 67 -12.19 -1.96 -9.15
N GLY A 68 -13.38 -1.65 -8.64
CA GLY A 68 -14.63 -2.23 -9.15
C GLY A 68 -14.79 -3.72 -8.87
N VAL A 69 -14.29 -4.21 -7.72
CA VAL A 69 -14.51 -5.59 -7.26
C VAL A 69 -16.00 -5.78 -6.96
N ARG A 70 -16.77 -6.13 -7.99
CA ARG A 70 -18.16 -6.59 -7.85
C ARG A 70 -18.19 -8.03 -7.35
N PRO A 71 -19.23 -8.44 -6.62
CA PRO A 71 -19.39 -9.82 -6.17
C PRO A 71 -19.40 -10.77 -7.37
N ASP A 72 -18.38 -11.63 -7.43
CA ASP A 72 -18.15 -12.93 -8.09
C ASP A 72 -18.68 -13.25 -9.50
N PHE A 73 -19.55 -12.44 -10.12
CA PHE A 73 -20.29 -12.80 -11.34
C PHE A 73 -19.76 -12.17 -12.63
N ASP A 74 -18.76 -11.29 -12.56
CA ASP A 74 -18.27 -10.52 -13.72
C ASP A 74 -16.81 -10.87 -14.06
N ARG A 75 -16.57 -12.13 -14.46
CA ARG A 75 -15.25 -12.67 -14.82
C ARG A 75 -14.67 -12.10 -16.14
N GLY A 76 -15.33 -11.12 -16.75
CA GLY A 76 -15.03 -10.68 -18.13
C GLY A 76 -14.45 -9.27 -18.29
N ARG A 77 -14.39 -8.45 -17.23
CA ARG A 77 -13.78 -7.10 -17.32
C ARG A 77 -12.35 -7.11 -16.78
N VAL A 78 -11.46 -6.45 -17.53
CA VAL A 78 -10.11 -6.09 -17.09
C VAL A 78 -10.27 -5.33 -15.77
N ARG A 79 -9.81 -5.93 -14.67
CA ARG A 79 -9.73 -5.23 -13.39
C ARG A 79 -8.64 -4.18 -13.54
N GLU A 80 -8.98 -2.92 -13.33
CA GLU A 80 -7.94 -1.91 -13.10
C GLU A 80 -7.25 -2.30 -11.80
N THR A 81 -5.94 -2.54 -11.88
CA THR A 81 -5.11 -2.90 -10.74
C THR A 81 -4.15 -1.78 -10.41
N ALA A 82 -3.81 -1.66 -9.13
CA ALA A 82 -2.80 -0.74 -8.64
C ALA A 82 -1.94 -1.44 -7.59
N LEU A 83 -0.62 -1.28 -7.67
CA LEU A 83 0.28 -1.64 -6.59
C LEU A 83 0.40 -0.45 -5.65
N VAL A 84 -0.05 -0.63 -4.41
CA VAL A 84 0.01 0.37 -3.34
C VAL A 84 1.15 0.01 -2.39
N LYS A 85 2.07 0.95 -2.19
CA LYS A 85 3.18 0.82 -1.24
C LYS A 85 3.01 1.83 -0.11
N VAL A 86 2.94 1.35 1.12
CA VAL A 86 2.76 2.18 2.33
C VAL A 86 3.70 1.72 3.45
N ARG A 87 4.10 2.63 4.34
CA ARG A 87 4.96 2.25 5.46
C ARG A 87 4.22 1.37 6.47
N LYS A 88 4.91 0.38 7.03
CA LYS A 88 4.33 -0.61 7.96
C LYS A 88 3.87 -0.02 9.29
N ASP A 89 4.45 1.10 9.72
CA ASP A 89 4.09 1.79 10.96
C ASP A 89 2.93 2.77 10.81
N GLN A 90 2.49 3.07 9.57
CA GLN A 90 1.43 4.04 9.31
C GLN A 90 0.04 3.40 9.23
N ILE A 91 -0.04 2.09 8.99
CA ILE A 91 -1.27 1.32 9.01
C ILE A 91 -1.08 0.04 9.82
N PRO A 92 -2.14 -0.50 10.45
CA PRO A 92 -2.09 -1.86 10.98
C PRO A 92 -1.79 -2.86 9.86
N ALA A 93 -1.49 -4.11 10.23
CA ALA A 93 -1.31 -5.18 9.26
C ALA A 93 -2.54 -5.27 8.33
N PRO A 94 -2.38 -5.00 7.02
CA PRO A 94 -3.49 -4.94 6.09
C PRO A 94 -4.09 -6.32 5.87
N GLY A 95 -5.40 -6.37 5.70
CA GLY A 95 -6.18 -7.56 5.42
C GLY A 95 -6.73 -7.58 4.00
N TYR A 96 -7.05 -8.79 3.53
CA TYR A 96 -7.82 -8.97 2.31
C TYR A 96 -9.16 -8.23 2.41
N ARG A 97 -9.57 -7.55 1.35
CA ARG A 97 -10.76 -6.66 1.26
C ARG A 97 -10.70 -5.33 2.01
N ASP A 98 -9.60 -5.02 2.68
CA ASP A 98 -9.37 -3.63 3.09
C ASP A 98 -9.38 -2.72 1.88
N THR A 99 -9.63 -1.43 2.08
CA THR A 99 -9.74 -0.49 0.97
C THR A 99 -8.79 0.68 1.09
N PHE A 100 -8.36 1.18 -0.06
CA PHE A 100 -7.71 2.46 -0.22
C PHE A 100 -8.62 3.37 -1.04
N THR A 101 -8.88 4.58 -0.55
CA THR A 101 -9.43 5.65 -1.38
C THR A 101 -8.28 6.41 -2.00
N ILE A 102 -8.18 6.32 -3.33
CA ILE A 102 -7.10 6.92 -4.14
C ILE A 102 -7.80 7.80 -5.19
N ASP A 103 -7.47 9.08 -5.22
CA ASP A 103 -8.10 10.06 -6.13
C ASP A 103 -9.65 10.06 -6.07
N GLY A 104 -10.22 9.79 -4.88
CA GLY A 104 -11.67 9.72 -4.65
C GLY A 104 -12.33 8.39 -5.06
N GLU A 105 -11.57 7.44 -5.58
CA GLU A 105 -12.04 6.13 -6.01
C GLU A 105 -11.65 5.04 -5.00
N VAL A 106 -12.52 4.04 -4.82
CA VAL A 106 -12.28 2.94 -3.87
C VAL A 106 -11.59 1.77 -4.56
N TRP A 107 -10.41 1.43 -4.04
CA TRP A 107 -9.58 0.31 -4.46
C TRP A 107 -9.56 -0.74 -3.36
N THR A 108 -9.83 -1.99 -3.70
CA THR A 108 -9.91 -3.08 -2.72
C THR A 108 -8.63 -3.90 -2.73
N VAL A 109 -8.03 -4.15 -1.57
CA VAL A 109 -6.88 -5.03 -1.39
C VAL A 109 -7.28 -6.45 -1.77
N THR A 110 -6.58 -6.99 -2.77
CA THR A 110 -6.79 -8.33 -3.32
C THR A 110 -5.66 -9.29 -3.01
N ASP A 111 -4.43 -8.80 -2.90
CA ASP A 111 -3.28 -9.58 -2.46
C ASP A 111 -2.35 -8.73 -1.58
N ILE A 112 -1.76 -9.37 -0.58
CA ILE A 112 -0.77 -8.79 0.33
C ILE A 112 0.52 -9.59 0.16
N TRP A 113 1.63 -8.91 -0.13
CA TRP A 113 2.92 -9.56 -0.23
C TRP A 113 3.71 -9.34 1.05
N GLU A 114 3.56 -10.27 1.98
CA GLU A 114 4.35 -10.38 3.20
C GLU A 114 5.00 -11.77 3.22
N ARG A 115 6.31 -11.84 3.49
CA ARG A 115 7.00 -13.11 3.70
C ARG A 115 7.29 -13.29 5.19
#